data_AF-R7Q156-F1
#
_entry.id   AF-R7Q156-F1
#
_cell.length_a   1.000
_cell.length_b   1.000
_cell.length_c   1.000
_cell.angle_alpha   90.00
_cell.angle_beta   90.00
_cell.angle_gamma   90.00
#
_symmetry.space_group_name_H-M   'P 1'
#
loop_
_entity.id
_entity.type
_entity.pdbx_description
1 polymer ?
#
loop_
_entity_poly.entity_id
_entity_poly.type
_entity_poly.pdbx_seq_one_letter_code
_entity_poly.pdbx_strand_id
1 'polypeptide(L)'
;MWLIIAAIAALTTTYMWLHRPPETDRLAQLSMVFWGLTLMVFVDHVIGWFLDGAEGDFFDIGVNEFILSICMIVPILVIWEGALIADRFRLRQAMAAKTDDRLREKKEMI
;
A
#
# COMPACT_ATOMS: atom_id res chain seq x y z
N MET A 1 11.65 0.53 -15.81
CA MET A 1 10.90 1.64 -15.20
C MET A 1 10.43 1.32 -13.78
N TRP A 2 10.75 0.14 -13.27
CA TRP A 2 10.38 -0.34 -11.94
C TRP A 2 10.80 0.61 -10.82
N LEU A 3 11.99 1.21 -10.88
CA LEU A 3 12.50 2.04 -9.79
C LEU A 3 11.68 3.32 -9.68
N ILE A 4 11.47 3.95 -10.84
CA ILE A 4 10.71 5.19 -10.98
C ILE A 4 9.26 4.96 -10.56
N ILE A 5 8.64 3.87 -11.01
CA ILE A 5 7.24 3.58 -10.74
C ILE A 5 7.02 3.21 -9.26
N ALA A 6 7.92 2.43 -8.66
CA ALA A 6 7.87 2.14 -7.24
C ALA A 6 8.01 3.42 -6.39
N ALA A 7 8.94 4.31 -6.76
CA ALA A 7 9.11 5.60 -6.09
C ALA A 7 7.89 6.51 -6.23
N ILE A 8 7.29 6.58 -7.43
CA ILE A 8 6.04 7.32 -7.66
C ILE A 8 4.90 6.75 -6.81
N ALA A 9 4.77 5.42 -6.73
CA ALA A 9 3.76 4.78 -5.89
C ALA A 9 3.96 5.09 -4.40
N ALA A 10 5.21 5.06 -3.92
CA ALA A 10 5.56 5.43 -2.55
C ALA A 10 5.22 6.90 -2.25
N LEU A 11 5.63 7.83 -3.12
CA LEU A 11 5.34 9.25 -2.97
C LEU A 11 3.83 9.54 -3.01
N THR A 12 3.10 8.89 -3.93
CA THR A 12 1.65 9.07 -4.06
C THR A 12 0.93 8.60 -2.80
N THR A 13 1.31 7.44 -2.27
CA THR A 13 0.67 6.89 -1.06
C THR A 13 1.06 7.66 0.20
N THR A 14 2.29 8.17 0.30
CA THR A 14 2.69 9.12 1.35
C THR A 14 1.87 10.41 1.26
N TYR A 15 1.70 10.97 0.06
CA TYR A 15 0.90 12.18 -0.16
C TYR A 15 -0.57 11.97 0.24
N MET A 16 -1.17 10.85 -0.19
CA MET A 16 -2.54 10.48 0.16
C MET A 16 -2.71 10.28 1.67
N TRP A 17 -1.72 9.68 2.34
CA TRP A 17 -1.71 9.50 3.78
C TRP A 17 -1.67 10.86 4.51
N LEU A 18 -0.83 11.80 4.07
CA LEU A 18 -0.68 13.11 4.72
C LEU A 18 -1.95 13.98 4.65
N HIS A 19 -2.80 13.78 3.64
CA HIS A 19 -4.04 14.55 3.43
C HIS A 19 -5.29 13.85 3.96
N ARG A 20 -5.17 12.67 4.58
CA ARG A 20 -6.29 11.93 5.18
C ARG A 20 -6.28 12.09 6.70
N PRO A 21 -7.47 12.09 7.34
CA PRO A 21 -7.53 12.13 8.80
C PRO A 21 -6.79 10.92 9.40
N PRO A 22 -6.14 11.09 10.57
CA PRO A 22 -5.22 10.11 11.15
C PRO A 22 -5.85 8.76 11.52
N GLU A 23 -7.17 8.62 11.38
CA GLU A 23 -7.90 7.37 11.62
C GLU A 23 -7.65 6.29 10.55
N THR A 24 -7.03 6.62 9.40
CA THR A 24 -6.77 5.64 8.33
C THR A 24 -5.36 5.06 8.38
N ASP A 25 -5.13 4.12 9.30
CA ASP A 25 -3.83 3.45 9.50
C ASP A 25 -3.37 2.62 8.26
N ARG A 26 -4.32 2.17 7.44
CA ARG A 26 -4.02 1.38 6.23
C ARG A 26 -3.23 2.13 5.16
N LEU A 27 -3.38 3.45 5.04
CA LEU A 27 -2.59 4.22 4.05
C LEU A 27 -1.13 4.38 4.50
N ALA A 28 -0.89 4.51 5.82
CA ALA A 28 0.46 4.51 6.37
C ALA A 28 1.17 3.18 6.09
N GLN A 29 0.47 2.06 6.34
CA GLN A 29 0.97 0.71 6.03
C GLN A 29 1.31 0.56 4.54
N LEU A 30 0.42 0.99 3.65
CA LEU A 30 0.66 0.92 2.20
C LEU A 30 1.87 1.77 1.76
N SER A 31 1.99 2.98 2.31
CA SER A 31 3.12 3.86 2.06
C SER A 31 4.44 3.21 2.48
N MET A 32 4.48 2.58 3.66
CA MET A 32 5.68 1.86 4.14
C MET A 32 6.04 0.68 3.24
N VAL A 33 5.05 -0.08 2.75
CA VAL A 33 5.30 -1.19 1.83
C VAL A 33 5.89 -0.71 0.51
N PHE A 34 5.38 0.38 -0.07
CA PHE A 34 5.96 0.93 -1.31
C PHE A 34 7.34 1.54 -1.12
N TRP A 35 7.63 2.17 0.02
CA TRP A 35 9.00 2.57 0.35
C TRP A 35 9.93 1.37 0.51
N GLY A 36 9.47 0.29 1.14
CA GLY A 36 10.19 -0.97 1.23
C GLY A 36 10.50 -1.57 -0.14
N LEU A 37 9.50 -1.65 -1.03
CA LEU A 37 9.69 -2.07 -2.42
C LEU A 37 10.73 -1.19 -3.13
N THR A 38 10.58 0.13 -3.05
CA THR A 38 11.50 1.08 -3.69
C THR A 38 12.94 0.87 -3.22
N LEU A 39 13.15 0.67 -1.92
CA LEU A 39 14.48 0.45 -1.35
C LEU A 39 15.08 -0.89 -1.77
N MET A 40 14.31 -1.99 -1.68
CA MET A 40 14.78 -3.31 -2.10
C MET A 40 15.24 -3.31 -3.55
N VAL A 41 14.39 -2.73 -4.40
CA VAL A 41 14.59 -2.66 -5.84
C VAL A 41 15.73 -1.70 -6.19
N PHE A 42 15.88 -0.58 -5.47
CA PHE A 42 17.03 0.32 -5.62
C PHE A 42 18.35 -0.37 -5.27
N VAL A 43 18.42 -1.05 -4.13
CA VAL A 43 19.63 -1.74 -3.67
C VAL A 43 20.01 -2.87 -4.63
N ASP A 44 19.02 -3.65 -5.08
CA ASP A 44 19.20 -4.69 -6.09
C ASP A 44 19.81 -4.11 -7.38
N HIS A 45 19.26 -2.98 -7.87
CA HIS A 45 19.81 -2.31 -9.05
C HIS A 45 21.24 -1.86 -8.87
N VAL A 46 21.51 -1.17 -7.76
CA VAL A 46 22.80 -0.53 -7.54
C VAL A 46 23.89 -1.60 -7.52
N ILE A 47 23.63 -2.71 -6.82
CA ILE A 47 24.56 -3.83 -6.76
C ILE A 47 24.72 -4.47 -8.16
N GLY A 48 23.62 -4.77 -8.85
CA GLY A 48 23.66 -5.36 -10.19
C GLY A 48 24.44 -4.50 -11.19
N TRP A 49 24.15 -3.20 -11.24
CA TRP A 49 24.82 -2.25 -12.11
C TRP A 49 26.33 -2.17 -11.84
N PHE A 50 26.77 -2.20 -10.58
CA PHE A 50 28.20 -2.25 -10.27
C PHE A 50 28.85 -3.59 -10.67
N LEU A 51 28.14 -4.71 -10.54
CA LEU A 51 28.65 -6.02 -10.95
C LEU A 51 28.77 -6.15 -12.47
N ASP A 52 27.89 -5.48 -13.21
CA ASP A 52 27.92 -5.42 -14.68
C ASP A 52 28.97 -4.41 -15.21
N GLY A 53 29.80 -3.85 -14.32
CA GLY A 53 30.91 -2.97 -14.69
C GLY A 53 30.56 -1.48 -14.68
N ALA A 54 29.40 -1.10 -14.15
CA ALA A 54 28.90 0.27 -14.15
C ALA A 54 28.74 0.85 -15.57
N GLU A 55 28.47 -0.02 -16.54
CA GLU A 55 28.24 0.34 -17.95
C GLU A 55 26.75 0.35 -18.26
N GLY A 56 26.30 1.31 -19.07
CA GLY A 56 24.90 1.47 -19.48
C GLY A 56 24.06 2.40 -18.61
N ASP A 57 22.79 2.55 -18.99
CA ASP A 57 21.86 3.47 -18.34
C ASP A 57 21.44 2.95 -16.96
N PHE A 58 21.58 3.79 -15.94
CA PHE A 58 21.13 3.43 -14.59
C PHE A 58 19.61 3.32 -14.49
N PHE A 59 18.86 4.04 -15.33
CA PHE A 59 17.40 3.95 -15.33
C PHE A 59 16.93 3.12 -16.51
N ASP A 60 16.36 1.95 -16.23
CA ASP A 60 15.72 1.17 -17.28
C ASP A 60 14.42 1.83 -17.71
N ILE A 61 14.29 2.16 -18.99
CA ILE A 61 13.09 2.78 -19.56
C ILE A 61 12.63 1.95 -20.76
N GLY A 62 12.08 0.78 -20.49
CA GLY A 62 11.47 -0.08 -21.51
C GLY A 62 10.15 -0.70 -21.06
N VAL A 63 9.49 -1.35 -22.02
CA VAL A 63 8.16 -1.95 -21.86
C VAL A 63 8.22 -3.16 -20.93
N ASN A 64 9.27 -3.98 -21.01
CA ASN A 64 9.42 -5.15 -20.15
C ASN A 64 9.54 -4.74 -18.68
N GLU A 65 10.30 -3.69 -18.43
CA GLU A 65 10.53 -3.16 -17.08
C GLU A 65 9.30 -2.43 -16.56
N PHE A 66 8.49 -1.86 -17.44
CA PHE A 66 7.15 -1.37 -17.10
C PHE A 66 6.23 -2.52 -16.66
N ILE A 67 6.17 -3.62 -17.42
CA ILE A 67 5.38 -4.80 -17.08
C ILE A 67 5.84 -5.38 -15.73
N LEU A 68 7.15 -5.45 -15.49
CA LEU A 68 7.70 -5.90 -14.20
C LEU A 68 7.20 -5.02 -13.04
N SER A 69 7.12 -3.70 -13.25
CA SER A 69 6.58 -2.76 -12.25
C SER A 69 5.14 -3.12 -11.87
N ILE A 70 4.31 -3.45 -12.86
CA ILE A 70 2.92 -3.88 -12.64
C ILE A 70 2.89 -5.19 -11.85
N CYS A 71 3.72 -6.17 -12.24
CA CYS A 71 3.80 -7.47 -11.55
C CYS A 71 4.18 -7.34 -10.07
N MET A 72 4.95 -6.32 -9.69
CA MET A 72 5.31 -6.07 -8.29
C MET A 72 4.22 -5.29 -7.53
N ILE A 73 3.60 -4.30 -8.17
CA ILE A 73 2.63 -3.41 -7.50
C ILE A 73 1.26 -4.08 -7.31
N VAL A 74 0.79 -4.85 -8.30
CA VAL A 74 -0.55 -5.47 -8.24
C VAL A 74 -0.72 -6.38 -7.02
N PRO A 75 0.20 -7.30 -6.69
CA PRO A 75 0.07 -8.12 -5.49
C PRO A 75 -0.01 -7.31 -4.19
N ILE A 76 0.78 -6.23 -4.09
CA ILE A 76 0.76 -5.32 -2.93
C ILE A 76 -0.62 -4.69 -2.78
N LEU A 77 -1.18 -4.19 -3.89
CA LEU A 77 -2.52 -3.58 -3.89
C LEU A 77 -3.61 -4.60 -3.55
N VAL A 78 -3.55 -5.81 -4.12
CA VAL A 78 -4.52 -6.88 -3.84
C VAL A 78 -4.56 -7.23 -2.35
N ILE A 79 -3.38 -7.41 -1.72
CA ILE A 79 -3.29 -7.70 -0.28
C ILE A 79 -3.83 -6.53 0.55
N TRP A 80 -3.47 -5.31 0.18
CA TRP A 80 -3.91 -4.11 0.88
C TRP A 80 -5.42 -3.87 0.75
N GLU A 81 -5.98 -4.01 -0.43
CA GLU A 81 -7.43 -3.90 -0.68
C GLU A 81 -8.20 -4.97 0.10
N GLY A 82 -7.69 -6.21 0.13
CA GLY A 82 -8.25 -7.28 0.95
C GLY A 82 -8.28 -6.91 2.43
N ALA A 83 -7.19 -6.35 2.97
CA ALA A 83 -7.13 -5.87 4.35
C ALA A 83 -8.11 -4.71 4.61
N LEU A 84 -8.24 -3.77 3.66
CA LEU A 84 -9.17 -2.64 3.76
C LEU A 84 -10.63 -3.09 3.79
N ILE A 85 -10.98 -4.05 2.93
CA ILE A 85 -12.31 -4.64 2.88
C ILE A 85 -12.62 -5.36 4.20
N ALA A 86 -11.67 -6.16 4.71
CA ALA A 86 -11.82 -6.87 5.98
C ALA A 86 -12.10 -5.91 7.15
N ASP A 87 -11.38 -4.78 7.23
CA ASP A 87 -11.61 -3.76 8.26
C ASP A 87 -12.99 -3.13 8.13
N ARG A 88 -13.42 -2.80 6.91
CA ARG A 88 -14.76 -2.26 6.65
C ARG A 88 -15.86 -3.22 7.09
N PHE A 89 -15.68 -4.53 6.85
CA PHE A 89 -16.62 -5.54 7.33
C PHE A 89 -16.66 -5.61 8.86
N ARG A 90 -15.52 -5.61 9.54
CA ARG A 90 -15.45 -5.62 11.02
C ARG A 90 -16.12 -4.40 11.64
N LEU A 91 -15.89 -3.21 11.10
CA LEU A 91 -16.51 -1.97 11.57
C LEU A 91 -18.04 -2.00 11.43
N ARG A 92 -18.57 -2.56 10.33
CA ARG A 92 -20.02 -2.71 10.13
C ARG A 92 -20.63 -3.65 11.16
N GLN A 93 -19.98 -4.77 11.46
CA GLN A 93 -20.43 -5.71 12.49
C GLN A 93 -20.44 -5.07 13.87
N ALA A 94 -19.38 -4.33 14.23
CA ALA A 94 -19.30 -3.63 15.51
C ALA A 94 -20.40 -2.57 15.69
N MET A 95 -20.72 -1.80 14.63
CA MET A 95 -21.81 -0.83 14.69
C MET A 95 -23.19 -1.48 14.79
N ALA A 96 -23.41 -2.63 14.13
CA ALA A 96 -24.64 -3.39 14.24
C ALA A 96 -24.85 -3.92 15.67
N ALA A 97 -23.82 -4.51 16.28
CA ALA A 97 -23.85 -4.99 17.66
C ALA A 97 -24.15 -3.86 18.65
N LYS A 98 -23.43 -2.73 18.57
CA LYS A 98 -23.67 -1.56 19.44
C LYS A 98 -25.06 -0.94 19.27
N THR A 99 -25.70 -1.14 18.11
CA THR A 99 -27.05 -0.65 17.87
C THR A 99 -28.08 -1.59 18.49
N ASP A 100 -27.87 -2.92 18.42
CA ASP A 100 -28.71 -3.91 19.10
C ASP A 100 -28.68 -3.70 20.63
N ASP A 101 -27.49 -3.52 21.20
CA ASP A 101 -27.32 -3.29 22.65
C ASP A 101 -28.09 -2.05 23.12
N ARG A 102 -27.98 -0.93 22.40
CA ARG A 102 -28.72 0.31 22.73
C ARG A 102 -30.23 0.14 22.63
N LEU A 103 -30.72 -0.70 21.72
CA LEU A 103 -32.15 -0.99 21.60
C LEU A 103 -32.65 -1.88 22.75
N ARG A 104 -31.82 -2.82 23.24
CA ARG A 104 -32.13 -3.65 24.41
C ARG A 104 -32.20 -2.82 25.68
N GLU A 105 -31.18 -1.99 25.95
CA GLU A 105 -31.18 -1.07 27.10
C GLU A 105 -32.42 -0.16 27.12
N LYS A 106 -32.80 0.39 25.96
CA LYS A 106 -33.99 1.23 25.87
C LYS A 106 -35.29 0.47 26.15
N LYS A 107 -35.36 -0.82 25.81
CA LYS A 107 -36.54 -1.67 26.11
C LYS A 107 -36.63 -2.03 27.59
N GLU A 108 -35.51 -2.20 28.28
CA GLU A 108 -35.49 -2.52 29.72
C GLU A 108 -35.86 -1.30 30.60
N MET A 109 -35.79 -0.08 30.06
CA MET A 109 -36.14 1.16 30.76
C MET A 109 -37.63 1.58 30.63
N ILE A 110 -38.44 0.85 29.86
CA ILE A 110 -39.88 1.11 29.64
C ILE A 110 -40.70 0.04 30.36
#